data_AF-A0A7C5L9H1-F1
#
_entry.id   AF-A0A7C5L9H1-F1
#
_cell.length_a   1.000
_cell.length_b   1.000
_cell.length_c   1.000
_cell.angle_alpha   90.00
_cell.angle_beta   90.00
_cell.angle_gamma   90.00
#
_symmetry.space_group_name_H-M   'P 1'
#
loop_
_entity.id
_entity.type
_entity.pdbx_description
1 polymer ?
#
loop_
_entity_poly.entity_id
_entity_poly.type
_entity_poly.pdbx_seq_one_letter_code
_entity_poly.pdbx_strand_id
1 'polypeptide(L)'
;FFGSYTGTTRGYTNDYSGSCGGGGAPDAVWYGYNSTTRCIQVDTIGSSYDTIIYVRRGRCVGGTEIGCDDDGGGYPASLLRFPSLPPGLYFIFVDGWSNASGDYVLNVRECSSVPEICNNWVDDDGDGFIDCDDPDCYTNPNCICQPYETNCYDGVDNDCDGMYDCDDWDCYGSPYCCAPYETSCNDGIDNDCDGMYDCDDMDCYGSPDCCAPYETSCSDGIDNDCDGRTDCRDWDCWFNPDCWVWPG
;
A
#
# COMPACT_ATOMS: atom_id res chain seq x y z
N PHE A 1 31.12 0.35 -4.00
CA PHE A 1 31.33 0.69 -5.42
C PHE A 1 30.72 2.05 -5.78
N PHE A 2 30.28 2.82 -4.78
CA PHE A 2 29.75 4.17 -4.95
C PHE A 2 30.85 5.20 -5.17
N GLY A 3 30.54 6.25 -5.92
CA GLY A 3 31.44 7.33 -6.22
C GLY A 3 31.14 7.97 -7.57
N SER A 4 31.90 9.02 -7.89
CA SER A 4 31.97 9.61 -9.22
C SER A 4 33.32 9.26 -9.83
N TYR A 5 33.29 8.69 -11.03
CA TYR A 5 34.47 8.19 -11.73
C TYR A 5 34.58 8.89 -13.07
N THR A 6 35.77 9.39 -13.40
CA THR A 6 36.01 10.04 -14.70
C THR A 6 36.95 9.20 -15.55
N GLY A 7 36.77 9.28 -16.86
CA GLY A 7 37.59 8.57 -17.84
C GLY A 7 37.25 8.98 -19.25
N THR A 8 37.67 8.19 -20.24
CA THR A 8 37.36 8.42 -21.65
C THR A 8 37.13 7.09 -22.36
N THR A 9 36.19 7.05 -23.31
CA THR A 9 35.99 5.90 -24.22
C THR A 9 36.84 6.02 -25.48
N ARG A 10 37.48 7.17 -25.71
CA ARG A 10 38.30 7.39 -26.92
C ARG A 10 39.47 6.43 -26.98
N GLY A 11 39.59 5.73 -28.12
CA GLY A 11 40.68 4.79 -28.38
C GLY A 11 40.48 3.42 -27.77
N TYR A 12 39.35 3.16 -27.12
CA TYR A 12 38.96 1.82 -26.68
C TYR A 12 38.34 1.05 -27.87
N THR A 13 38.12 -0.26 -27.67
CA THR A 13 37.42 -1.13 -28.63
C THR A 13 35.91 -1.09 -28.38
N ASN A 14 35.14 -1.37 -29.44
CA ASN A 14 33.71 -1.63 -29.38
C ASN A 14 33.55 -3.15 -29.30
N ASP A 15 33.46 -3.67 -28.07
CA ASP A 15 33.43 -5.10 -27.77
C ASP A 15 32.04 -5.56 -27.31
N TYR A 16 31.20 -4.63 -26.89
CA TYR A 16 29.92 -4.91 -26.26
C TYR A 16 28.80 -4.03 -26.81
N SER A 17 27.59 -4.32 -26.39
CA SER A 17 26.38 -3.56 -26.75
C SER A 17 25.30 -3.85 -25.72
N GLY A 18 24.50 -2.84 -25.41
CA GLY A 18 23.30 -2.96 -24.58
C GLY A 18 22.04 -3.21 -25.42
N SER A 19 20.91 -3.54 -24.78
CA SER A 19 19.63 -3.68 -25.48
C SER A 19 19.10 -2.38 -26.10
N CYS A 20 19.53 -1.23 -25.57
CA CYS A 20 19.17 0.11 -26.03
C CYS A 20 20.19 0.75 -26.99
N GLY A 21 21.31 0.09 -27.29
CA GLY A 21 22.28 0.56 -28.30
C GLY A 21 23.74 0.21 -27.97
N GLY A 22 24.68 1.08 -28.34
CA GLY A 22 26.09 0.95 -28.00
C GLY A 22 26.95 0.17 -29.01
N GLY A 23 26.35 -0.69 -29.83
CA GLY A 23 27.08 -1.56 -30.76
C GLY A 23 27.87 -0.88 -31.90
N GLY A 24 28.00 0.45 -31.92
CA GLY A 24 28.84 1.19 -32.86
C GLY A 24 29.92 2.07 -32.22
N ALA A 25 29.95 2.19 -30.88
CA ALA A 25 30.85 3.06 -30.14
C ALA A 25 31.80 2.25 -29.22
N PRO A 26 32.95 2.81 -28.81
CA PRO A 26 33.84 2.12 -27.87
C PRO A 26 33.30 2.05 -26.44
N ASP A 27 33.49 0.91 -25.78
CA ASP A 27 33.01 0.66 -24.42
C ASP A 27 34.07 0.91 -23.35
N ALA A 28 33.67 1.49 -22.22
CA ALA A 28 34.40 1.42 -20.95
C ALA A 28 33.60 0.60 -19.92
N VAL A 29 34.24 -0.38 -19.29
CA VAL A 29 33.57 -1.28 -18.33
C VAL A 29 34.06 -1.05 -16.91
N TRP A 30 33.11 -0.83 -16.01
CA TRP A 30 33.30 -0.75 -14.56
C TRP A 30 32.66 -1.96 -13.89
N TYR A 31 33.13 -2.33 -12.70
CA TYR A 31 32.53 -3.39 -11.91
C TYR A 31 32.54 -3.09 -10.42
N GLY A 32 31.58 -3.65 -9.70
CA GLY A 32 31.41 -3.43 -8.28
C GLY A 32 30.57 -4.50 -7.62
N TYR A 33 30.81 -4.72 -6.33
CA TYR A 33 29.98 -5.59 -5.50
C TYR A 33 29.04 -4.76 -4.64
N ASN A 34 27.73 -5.02 -4.75
CA ASN A 34 26.72 -4.50 -3.84
C ASN A 34 26.50 -5.51 -2.70
N SER A 35 26.58 -5.05 -1.44
CA SER A 35 26.59 -5.93 -0.26
C SER A 35 25.21 -6.19 0.35
N THR A 36 24.24 -5.31 0.13
CA THR A 36 22.87 -5.43 0.67
C THR A 36 21.87 -5.07 -0.41
N THR A 37 20.61 -5.49 -0.29
CA THR A 37 19.53 -4.90 -1.09
C THR A 37 19.42 -3.42 -0.74
N ARG A 38 19.32 -2.55 -1.75
CA ARG A 38 19.20 -1.08 -1.61
C ARG A 38 18.88 -0.45 -2.96
N CYS A 39 18.42 0.80 -2.94
CA CYS A 39 18.27 1.60 -4.15
C CYS A 39 19.60 2.13 -4.67
N ILE A 40 19.86 1.94 -5.96
CA ILE A 40 21.09 2.40 -6.61
C ILE A 40 20.74 3.13 -7.91
N GLN A 41 21.22 4.36 -8.03
CA GLN A 41 21.21 5.12 -9.27
C GLN A 41 22.60 5.09 -9.91
N VAL A 42 22.60 4.90 -11.22
CA VAL A 42 23.78 4.99 -12.07
C VAL A 42 23.49 5.98 -13.19
N ASP A 43 24.30 7.03 -13.33
CA ASP A 43 24.12 8.02 -14.39
C ASP A 43 25.46 8.47 -14.99
N THR A 44 25.39 9.06 -16.18
CA THR A 44 26.54 9.62 -16.90
C THR A 44 26.53 11.16 -16.93
N ILE A 45 25.78 11.80 -16.03
CA ILE A 45 25.59 13.25 -16.03
C ILE A 45 26.93 13.96 -15.84
N GLY A 46 27.25 14.87 -16.76
CA GLY A 46 28.54 15.55 -16.85
C GLY A 46 29.47 15.00 -17.93
N SER A 47 29.07 13.95 -18.65
CA SER A 47 29.80 13.41 -19.79
C SER A 47 29.78 14.36 -21.00
N SER A 48 30.79 14.23 -21.88
CA SER A 48 31.03 15.15 -23.00
C SER A 48 30.47 14.68 -24.35
N TYR A 49 29.73 13.57 -24.36
CA TYR A 49 29.20 12.93 -25.57
C TYR A 49 27.88 12.24 -25.24
N ASP A 50 27.19 11.83 -26.30
CA ASP A 50 25.93 11.07 -26.27
C ASP A 50 26.19 9.67 -25.73
N THR A 51 25.95 9.48 -24.43
CA THR A 51 26.28 8.24 -23.74
C THR A 51 25.15 7.23 -23.82
N ILE A 52 25.53 5.96 -23.80
CA ILE A 52 24.63 4.86 -23.43
C ILE A 52 25.19 4.22 -22.17
N ILE A 53 24.31 3.82 -21.25
CA ILE A 53 24.69 3.01 -20.10
C ILE A 53 23.87 1.73 -20.04
N TYR A 54 24.52 0.62 -19.72
CA TYR A 54 23.82 -0.63 -19.40
C TYR A 54 24.53 -1.40 -18.29
N VAL A 55 23.75 -2.16 -17.52
CA VAL A 55 24.24 -2.88 -16.36
C VAL A 55 23.95 -4.37 -16.50
N ARG A 56 24.97 -5.20 -16.27
CA ARG A 56 24.86 -6.66 -16.23
C ARG A 56 25.16 -7.20 -14.84
N ARG A 57 24.46 -8.28 -14.46
CA ARG A 57 24.67 -8.98 -13.19
C ARG A 57 25.50 -10.24 -13.35
N GLY A 58 26.40 -10.49 -12.39
CA GLY A 58 27.13 -11.74 -12.20
C GLY A 58 28.38 -11.91 -13.09
N ARG A 59 28.30 -11.58 -14.38
CA ARG A 59 29.42 -11.72 -15.34
C ARG A 59 29.48 -10.53 -16.30
N CYS A 60 30.69 -10.15 -16.70
CA CYS A 60 30.92 -9.10 -17.72
C CYS A 60 30.40 -9.54 -19.10
N VAL A 61 30.91 -10.68 -19.59
CA VAL A 61 30.53 -11.29 -20.87
C VAL A 61 29.45 -12.33 -20.63
N GLY A 62 28.32 -12.22 -21.34
CA GLY A 62 27.19 -13.15 -21.23
C GLY A 62 26.44 -13.11 -19.90
N GLY A 63 26.64 -12.07 -19.08
CA GLY A 63 25.81 -11.79 -17.92
C GLY A 63 24.43 -11.25 -18.34
N THR A 64 23.44 -11.42 -17.46
CA THR A 64 22.09 -10.89 -17.69
C THR A 64 22.11 -9.36 -17.58
N GLU A 65 21.69 -8.67 -18.64
CA GLU A 65 21.42 -7.24 -18.58
C GLU A 65 20.17 -6.99 -17.73
N ILE A 66 20.28 -6.06 -16.78
CA ILE A 66 19.21 -5.72 -15.84
C ILE A 66 18.66 -4.30 -16.06
N GLY A 67 19.30 -3.51 -16.91
CA GLY A 67 18.88 -2.17 -17.29
C GLY A 67 19.79 -1.60 -18.37
N CYS A 68 19.21 -0.80 -19.26
CA CYS A 68 19.88 -0.04 -20.32
C CYS A 68 19.17 1.29 -20.47
N ASP A 69 19.93 2.37 -20.65
CA ASP A 69 19.41 3.70 -20.91
C ASP A 69 20.35 4.51 -21.82
N ASP A 70 19.79 5.44 -22.59
CA ASP A 70 20.49 6.33 -23.53
C ASP A 70 20.41 7.78 -23.02
N ASP A 71 19.20 8.30 -22.84
CA ASP A 71 18.95 9.74 -22.58
C ASP A 71 18.15 10.04 -21.30
N GLY A 72 17.96 9.05 -20.43
CA GLY A 72 17.16 9.18 -19.19
C GLY A 72 17.76 10.16 -18.17
N GLY A 73 19.03 10.51 -18.29
CA GLY A 73 19.70 11.57 -17.50
C GLY A 73 19.53 12.97 -18.08
N GLY A 74 18.83 13.08 -19.20
CA GLY A 74 18.69 14.28 -20.02
C GLY A 74 19.83 14.38 -21.03
N TYR A 75 19.49 14.55 -22.31
CA TYR A 75 20.46 14.60 -23.40
C TYR A 75 21.66 15.50 -23.07
N PRO A 76 22.91 15.00 -23.14
CA PRO A 76 23.33 13.74 -23.78
C PRO A 76 23.62 12.59 -22.80
N ALA A 77 23.04 12.61 -21.61
CA ALA A 77 23.38 11.70 -20.51
C ALA A 77 22.32 10.64 -20.26
N SER A 78 22.78 9.45 -19.89
CA SER A 78 21.97 8.30 -19.49
C SER A 78 21.81 8.24 -17.97
N LEU A 79 20.72 7.60 -17.52
CA LEU A 79 20.40 7.36 -16.12
C LEU A 79 19.60 6.06 -15.98
N LEU A 80 20.10 5.16 -15.14
CA LEU A 80 19.40 3.98 -14.65
C LEU A 80 19.15 4.11 -13.16
N ARG A 81 17.92 3.80 -12.74
CA ARG A 81 17.53 3.70 -11.33
C ARG A 81 17.11 2.26 -11.04
N PHE A 82 17.78 1.63 -10.08
CA PHE A 82 17.46 0.29 -9.60
C PHE A 82 16.90 0.40 -8.19
N PRO A 83 15.58 0.39 -8.03
CA PRO A 83 14.97 0.67 -6.73
C PRO A 83 15.24 -0.36 -5.65
N SER A 84 15.25 -1.63 -6.04
CA SER A 84 15.64 -2.72 -5.15
C SER A 84 16.70 -3.58 -5.82
N LEU A 85 17.97 -3.16 -5.76
CA LEU A 85 19.06 -3.92 -6.35
C LEU A 85 19.62 -4.93 -5.33
N PRO A 86 19.47 -6.25 -5.53
CA PRO A 86 19.92 -7.25 -4.57
C PRO A 86 21.45 -7.31 -4.44
N PRO A 87 21.99 -7.95 -3.39
CA PRO A 87 23.42 -8.20 -3.28
C PRO A 87 23.97 -8.95 -4.49
N GLY A 88 25.19 -8.61 -4.90
CA GLY A 88 25.85 -9.29 -6.00
C GLY A 88 26.93 -8.47 -6.69
N LEU A 89 27.60 -9.12 -7.64
CA LEU A 89 28.57 -8.50 -8.54
C LEU A 89 27.84 -7.92 -9.76
N TYR A 90 28.14 -6.67 -10.09
CA TYR A 90 27.57 -5.94 -11.21
C TYR A 90 28.67 -5.36 -12.10
N PHE A 91 28.37 -5.27 -13.39
CA PHE A 91 29.21 -4.67 -14.42
C PHE A 91 28.42 -3.55 -15.09
N ILE A 92 29.02 -2.36 -15.15
CA ILE A 92 28.43 -1.16 -15.71
C ILE A 92 29.23 -0.83 -16.97
N PHE A 93 28.54 -0.72 -18.09
CA PHE A 93 29.11 -0.39 -19.39
C PHE A 93 28.76 1.04 -19.71
N VAL A 94 29.77 1.88 -19.90
CA VAL A 94 29.64 3.25 -20.40
C VAL A 94 30.07 3.23 -21.85
N ASP A 95 29.14 3.57 -22.72
CA ASP A 95 29.25 3.45 -24.17
C ASP A 95 28.67 4.71 -24.83
N GLY A 96 28.52 4.76 -26.15
CA GLY A 96 27.96 5.90 -26.86
C GLY A 96 26.90 5.54 -27.91
N TRP A 97 25.99 6.48 -28.14
CA TRP A 97 25.03 6.36 -29.24
C TRP A 97 25.73 6.44 -30.60
N SER A 98 25.37 5.54 -31.52
CA SER A 98 25.96 5.41 -32.86
C SER A 98 27.48 5.22 -32.83
N ASN A 99 28.29 6.28 -32.97
CA ASN A 99 29.75 6.25 -32.92
C ASN A 99 30.33 7.30 -31.97
N ALA A 100 29.49 7.84 -31.07
CA ALA A 100 29.89 8.86 -30.12
C ALA A 100 30.94 8.31 -29.14
N SER A 101 31.94 9.12 -28.82
CA SER A 101 32.94 8.79 -27.81
C SER A 101 33.57 10.05 -27.24
N GLY A 102 33.99 9.98 -25.99
CA GLY A 102 34.48 11.15 -25.28
C GLY A 102 34.84 10.87 -23.85
N ASP A 103 35.10 11.96 -23.15
CA ASP A 103 35.34 11.91 -21.72
C ASP A 103 33.99 11.71 -21.01
N TYR A 104 33.93 10.72 -20.12
CA TYR A 104 32.75 10.39 -19.34
C TYR A 104 32.94 10.76 -17.87
N VAL A 105 31.81 11.05 -17.24
CA VAL A 105 31.62 11.02 -15.80
C VAL A 105 30.63 9.90 -15.53
N LEU A 106 31.00 8.90 -14.73
CA LEU A 106 30.12 7.83 -14.27
C LEU A 106 29.83 8.07 -12.79
N ASN A 107 28.58 8.34 -12.45
CA ASN A 107 28.14 8.51 -11.08
C ASN A 107 27.39 7.25 -10.64
N VAL A 108 27.84 6.68 -9.53
CA VAL A 108 27.18 5.55 -8.87
C VAL A 108 26.85 5.99 -7.46
N ARG A 109 25.56 6.15 -7.17
CA ARG A 109 25.09 6.61 -5.87
C ARG A 109 23.98 5.71 -5.36
N GLU A 110 23.88 5.61 -4.04
CA GLU A 110 22.63 5.24 -3.42
C GLU A 110 21.60 6.29 -3.85
N CYS A 111 20.39 5.86 -4.19
CA CYS A 111 19.37 6.82 -4.60
C CYS A 111 19.23 7.88 -3.49
N SER A 112 19.17 9.14 -3.89
CA SER A 112 18.64 10.12 -2.95
C SER A 112 17.19 9.74 -2.79
N SER A 113 16.73 9.41 -1.58
CA SER A 113 15.29 9.37 -1.35
C SER A 113 14.77 10.73 -1.78
N VAL A 114 13.95 10.72 -2.83
CA VAL A 114 13.05 11.86 -3.04
C VAL A 114 12.20 11.86 -1.77
N PRO A 115 11.90 12.99 -1.12
CA PRO A 115 11.06 12.93 0.07
C PRO A 115 9.77 12.18 -0.26
N GLU A 116 9.56 11.02 0.36
CA GLU A 116 8.36 10.23 0.18
C GLU A 116 7.16 11.08 0.58
N ILE A 117 6.15 11.20 -0.29
CA ILE A 117 4.91 11.87 0.09
C ILE A 117 4.04 10.80 0.72
N CYS A 118 4.21 10.63 2.03
CA CYS A 118 3.64 9.56 2.85
C CYS A 118 2.09 9.48 2.96
N ASN A 119 1.33 10.00 1.99
CA ASN A 119 -0.12 9.99 1.98
C ASN A 119 -0.73 10.09 0.56
N ASN A 120 -0.03 9.64 -0.48
CA ASN A 120 -0.49 9.77 -1.86
C ASN A 120 -0.66 8.43 -2.61
N TRP A 121 -0.42 7.31 -1.95
CA TRP A 121 -0.55 5.93 -2.45
C TRP A 121 0.40 5.59 -3.59
N VAL A 122 1.50 6.33 -3.71
CA VAL A 122 2.55 6.15 -4.70
C VAL A 122 3.87 5.90 -3.97
N ASP A 123 4.77 5.20 -4.64
CA ASP A 123 6.17 5.02 -4.25
C ASP A 123 6.95 6.20 -4.87
N ASP A 124 6.94 7.35 -4.21
CA ASP A 124 7.50 8.62 -4.75
C ASP A 124 9.02 8.62 -4.76
N ASP A 125 9.59 8.05 -3.72
CA ASP A 125 11.00 7.77 -3.65
C ASP A 125 11.33 6.59 -4.56
N GLY A 126 10.40 5.70 -4.84
CA GLY A 126 10.53 4.65 -5.83
C GLY A 126 11.27 3.42 -5.33
N ASP A 127 11.56 3.21 -4.04
CA ASP A 127 12.34 2.09 -3.51
C ASP A 127 11.54 0.77 -3.34
N GLY A 128 10.23 0.83 -3.63
CA GLY A 128 9.31 -0.31 -3.63
C GLY A 128 8.41 -0.38 -2.40
N PHE A 129 8.48 0.59 -1.49
CA PHE A 129 7.51 0.79 -0.42
C PHE A 129 6.58 1.97 -0.75
N ILE A 130 5.38 2.02 -0.16
CA ILE A 130 4.37 3.03 -0.47
C ILE A 130 3.89 3.64 0.85
N ASP A 131 3.81 4.97 0.91
CA ASP A 131 3.28 5.72 2.05
C ASP A 131 3.76 5.19 3.44
N CYS A 132 2.86 4.76 4.32
CA CYS A 132 3.19 4.34 5.67
C CYS A 132 3.86 2.96 5.75
N ASP A 133 3.81 2.18 4.67
CA ASP A 133 4.65 0.98 4.53
C ASP A 133 6.12 1.35 4.23
N ASP A 134 6.39 2.62 3.90
CA ASP A 134 7.72 3.14 3.61
C ASP A 134 8.53 3.44 4.88
N PRO A 135 9.75 2.86 5.04
CA PRO A 135 10.64 3.17 6.13
C PRO A 135 11.01 4.67 6.28
N ASP A 136 11.00 5.42 5.19
CA ASP A 136 11.25 6.87 5.20
C ASP A 136 10.06 7.66 5.78
N CYS A 137 8.88 7.04 5.89
CA CYS A 137 7.66 7.60 6.47
C CYS A 137 7.47 7.32 7.97
N TYR A 138 8.32 6.49 8.61
CA TYR A 138 8.20 6.15 10.03
C TYR A 138 8.34 7.32 11.02
N THR A 139 8.81 8.47 10.56
CA THR A 139 8.84 9.70 11.38
C THR A 139 7.87 10.77 10.87
N ASN A 140 7.12 10.47 9.81
CA ASN A 140 6.12 11.37 9.26
C ASN A 140 4.87 11.36 10.17
N PRO A 141 4.37 12.52 10.63
CA PRO A 141 3.15 12.63 11.42
C PRO A 141 1.91 11.95 10.82
N ASN A 142 1.85 11.81 9.49
CA ASN A 142 0.76 11.13 8.79
C ASN A 142 0.81 9.59 8.92
N CYS A 143 1.94 9.05 9.39
CA CYS A 143 2.17 7.61 9.55
C CYS A 143 2.60 7.25 10.98
N ILE A 144 2.37 8.15 11.95
CA ILE A 144 2.56 7.81 13.36
C ILE A 144 1.35 6.99 13.80
N CYS A 145 1.51 5.67 13.71
CA CYS A 145 0.60 4.70 14.28
C CYS A 145 0.30 5.08 15.74
N GLN A 146 -0.95 5.44 16.00
CA GLN A 146 -1.52 5.58 17.33
C GLN A 146 -1.71 4.18 17.94
N PRO A 147 -1.93 4.08 19.26
CA PRO A 147 -2.21 2.78 19.89
C PRO A 147 -3.63 2.25 19.63
N TYR A 148 -4.49 3.05 18.99
CA TYR A 148 -5.85 2.71 18.56
C TYR A 148 -6.29 3.73 17.51
N GLU A 149 -7.19 3.34 16.63
CA GLU A 149 -7.77 4.19 15.59
C GLU A 149 -8.43 5.43 16.20
N THR A 150 -7.88 6.61 15.89
CA THR A 150 -8.37 7.89 16.46
C THR A 150 -9.32 8.64 15.55
N ASN A 151 -9.38 8.30 14.27
CA ASN A 151 -10.21 8.97 13.28
C ASN A 151 -10.92 7.98 12.34
N CYS A 152 -12.13 7.61 12.73
CA CYS A 152 -12.92 6.58 12.06
C CYS A 152 -13.60 6.98 10.73
N TYR A 153 -13.12 7.99 10.01
CA TYR A 153 -13.77 8.47 8.78
C TYR A 153 -12.85 9.19 7.78
N ASP A 154 -11.53 9.15 7.96
CA ASP A 154 -10.59 9.84 7.09
C ASP A 154 -9.94 8.96 6.02
N GLY A 155 -10.23 7.66 6.00
CA GLY A 155 -9.71 6.71 5.03
C GLY A 155 -8.27 6.31 5.29
N VAL A 156 -7.77 6.52 6.51
CA VAL A 156 -6.39 6.23 6.93
C VAL A 156 -6.41 5.22 8.08
N ASP A 157 -5.50 4.25 8.00
CA ASP A 157 -5.19 3.33 9.10
C ASP A 157 -4.27 4.07 10.09
N ASN A 158 -4.86 4.74 11.08
CA ASN A 158 -4.15 5.61 12.01
C ASN A 158 -3.45 4.85 13.14
N ASP A 159 -3.68 3.54 13.31
CA ASP A 159 -2.96 2.68 14.27
C ASP A 159 -2.11 1.57 13.63
N CYS A 160 -2.16 1.48 12.31
CA CYS A 160 -1.38 0.60 11.45
C CYS A 160 -1.60 -0.90 11.70
N ASP A 161 -2.81 -1.31 12.11
CA ASP A 161 -3.13 -2.71 12.35
C ASP A 161 -3.64 -3.46 11.09
N GLY A 162 -3.85 -2.72 9.99
CA GLY A 162 -4.32 -3.20 8.70
C GLY A 162 -5.82 -3.04 8.47
N MET A 163 -6.53 -2.36 9.37
CA MET A 163 -7.92 -1.96 9.23
C MET A 163 -7.99 -0.41 9.24
N TYR A 164 -9.08 0.18 8.75
CA TYR A 164 -9.23 1.65 8.74
C TYR A 164 -10.69 2.04 8.81
N ASP A 165 -10.96 3.25 9.31
CA ASP A 165 -12.31 3.80 9.49
C ASP A 165 -13.27 2.79 10.17
N CYS A 166 -14.49 2.65 9.66
CA CYS A 166 -15.53 1.76 10.19
C CYS A 166 -15.29 0.28 9.91
N ASP A 167 -14.30 -0.05 9.08
CA ASP A 167 -13.87 -1.44 8.94
C ASP A 167 -12.93 -1.82 10.12
N ASP A 168 -12.43 -0.84 10.88
CA ASP A 168 -11.57 -1.02 12.05
C ASP A 168 -12.32 -1.40 13.33
N TRP A 169 -11.76 -2.34 14.10
CA TRP A 169 -12.33 -2.79 15.38
C TRP A 169 -12.22 -1.73 16.48
N ASP A 170 -11.19 -0.87 16.43
CA ASP A 170 -11.00 0.22 17.38
C ASP A 170 -11.98 1.38 17.11
N CYS A 171 -12.64 1.38 15.94
CA CYS A 171 -13.71 2.31 15.58
C CYS A 171 -15.12 1.87 15.96
N TYR A 172 -15.24 0.72 16.61
CA TYR A 172 -16.53 0.21 17.06
C TYR A 172 -17.22 1.19 18.02
N GLY A 173 -18.49 1.49 17.76
CA GLY A 173 -19.28 2.46 18.53
C GLY A 173 -18.90 3.93 18.29
N SER A 174 -18.06 4.19 17.29
CA SER A 174 -17.75 5.56 16.86
C SER A 174 -18.98 6.22 16.22
N PRO A 175 -19.34 7.47 16.60
CA PRO A 175 -20.43 8.25 16.02
C PRO A 175 -20.42 8.36 14.49
N TYR A 176 -19.26 8.15 13.87
CA TYR A 176 -19.05 8.23 12.43
C TYR A 176 -19.38 6.93 11.69
N CYS A 177 -19.45 5.83 12.41
CA CYS A 177 -19.74 4.49 11.91
C CYS A 177 -21.17 4.04 12.18
N CYS A 178 -21.97 4.91 12.77
CA CYS A 178 -23.35 4.61 13.11
C CYS A 178 -24.23 4.58 11.86
N ALA A 179 -24.97 3.49 11.73
CA ALA A 179 -26.09 3.37 10.83
C ALA A 179 -27.28 4.24 11.31
N PRO A 180 -28.27 4.50 10.45
CA PRO A 180 -29.48 5.21 10.86
C PRO A 180 -30.49 4.35 11.66
N TYR A 181 -30.24 3.05 11.78
CA TYR A 181 -31.00 2.06 12.54
C TYR A 181 -30.11 0.84 12.79
N GLU A 182 -30.39 0.09 13.85
CA GLU A 182 -29.66 -1.11 14.23
C GLU A 182 -29.62 -2.15 13.08
N THR A 183 -28.44 -2.39 12.51
CA THR A 183 -28.29 -3.25 11.31
C THR A 183 -28.09 -4.72 11.63
N SER A 184 -27.75 -5.05 12.88
CA SER A 184 -27.44 -6.40 13.32
C SER A 184 -27.91 -6.57 14.76
N CYS A 185 -28.80 -7.53 15.01
CA CYS A 185 -29.52 -7.61 16.29
C CYS A 185 -28.99 -8.71 17.22
N ASN A 186 -27.75 -9.17 17.03
CA ASN A 186 -27.17 -10.29 17.78
C ASN A 186 -25.64 -10.29 17.93
N ASP A 187 -24.97 -9.19 17.61
CA ASP A 187 -23.51 -9.09 17.61
C ASP A 187 -22.96 -8.34 18.82
N GLY A 188 -23.81 -7.82 19.71
CA GLY A 188 -23.42 -7.07 20.90
C GLY A 188 -23.02 -5.64 20.60
N ILE A 189 -23.31 -5.16 19.39
CA ILE A 189 -22.93 -3.84 18.88
C ILE A 189 -24.14 -2.92 18.90
N ASP A 190 -23.92 -1.67 19.33
CA ASP A 190 -24.85 -0.56 19.11
C ASP A 190 -24.50 0.05 17.75
N ASN A 191 -25.05 -0.53 16.67
CA ASN A 191 -24.69 -0.19 15.29
C ASN A 191 -25.30 1.15 14.85
N ASP A 192 -26.29 1.70 15.54
CA ASP A 192 -26.85 3.04 15.27
C ASP A 192 -26.49 4.11 16.32
N CYS A 193 -25.81 3.70 17.38
CA CYS A 193 -25.27 4.53 18.45
C CYS A 193 -26.31 5.31 19.24
N ASP A 194 -27.53 4.78 19.37
CA ASP A 194 -28.59 5.40 20.17
C ASP A 194 -28.51 5.06 21.68
N GLY A 195 -27.61 4.13 22.03
CA GLY A 195 -27.33 3.68 23.38
C GLY A 195 -28.01 2.36 23.77
N MET A 196 -28.69 1.71 22.82
CA MET A 196 -29.23 0.36 22.94
C MET A 196 -28.47 -0.56 21.96
N TYR A 197 -28.51 -1.88 22.16
CA TYR A 197 -27.84 -2.83 21.27
C TYR A 197 -28.60 -4.13 21.20
N ASP A 198 -28.46 -4.87 20.08
CA ASP A 198 -29.15 -6.12 19.84
C ASP A 198 -30.67 -6.05 20.14
N CYS A 199 -31.21 -7.06 20.80
CA CYS A 199 -32.63 -7.15 21.15
C CYS A 199 -33.07 -6.21 22.28
N ASP A 200 -32.13 -5.51 22.91
CA ASP A 200 -32.48 -4.40 23.81
C ASP A 200 -32.79 -3.12 23.00
N ASP A 201 -32.46 -3.09 21.70
CA ASP A 201 -32.71 -2.00 20.78
C ASP A 201 -34.13 -2.02 20.18
N MET A 202 -34.73 -0.83 20.03
CA MET A 202 -36.06 -0.66 19.45
C MET A 202 -36.08 -0.87 17.93
N ASP A 203 -34.99 -0.60 17.23
CA ASP A 203 -34.86 -0.83 15.79
C ASP A 203 -34.71 -2.32 15.45
N CYS A 204 -34.41 -3.16 16.45
CA CYS A 204 -34.40 -4.62 16.37
C CYS A 204 -35.76 -5.28 16.59
N TYR A 205 -36.85 -4.52 16.81
CA TYR A 205 -38.17 -5.12 17.00
C TYR A 205 -38.63 -5.93 15.77
N GLY A 206 -38.93 -7.20 15.99
CA GLY A 206 -39.34 -8.15 14.95
C GLY A 206 -38.17 -8.70 14.12
N SER A 207 -36.92 -8.43 14.51
CA SER A 207 -35.77 -9.09 13.92
C SER A 207 -35.79 -10.60 14.21
N PRO A 208 -35.55 -11.47 13.21
CA PRO A 208 -35.40 -12.92 13.38
C PRO A 208 -34.45 -13.34 14.50
N ASP A 209 -33.44 -12.51 14.77
CA ASP A 209 -32.41 -12.74 15.77
C ASP A 209 -32.91 -12.58 17.20
N CYS A 210 -34.00 -11.84 17.38
CA CYS A 210 -34.64 -11.56 18.66
C CYS A 210 -35.87 -12.44 18.92
N CYS A 211 -36.18 -13.36 18.01
CA CYS A 211 -37.36 -14.22 18.13
C CYS A 211 -37.15 -15.33 19.17
N ALA A 212 -38.03 -15.37 20.14
CA ALA A 212 -38.22 -16.45 21.07
C ALA A 212 -38.88 -17.67 20.38
N PRO A 213 -38.79 -18.88 20.97
CA PRO A 213 -39.48 -20.06 20.44
C PRO A 213 -41.00 -20.06 20.68
N TYR A 214 -41.51 -19.13 21.48
CA TYR A 214 -42.92 -18.91 21.78
C TYR A 214 -43.10 -17.51 22.36
N GLU A 215 -44.26 -16.91 22.15
CA GLU A 215 -44.59 -15.56 22.62
C GLU A 215 -44.44 -15.45 24.15
N THR A 216 -43.43 -14.69 24.60
CA THR A 216 -43.11 -14.55 26.03
C THR A 216 -43.85 -13.39 26.71
N SER A 217 -44.31 -12.40 25.96
CA SER A 217 -44.92 -11.18 26.50
C SER A 217 -46.26 -10.89 25.83
N CYS A 218 -47.35 -11.35 26.45
CA CYS A 218 -48.68 -11.29 25.83
C CYS A 218 -49.41 -9.93 25.93
N SER A 219 -48.70 -8.82 26.10
CA SER A 219 -49.34 -7.50 26.31
C SER A 219 -48.47 -6.28 25.95
N ASP A 220 -47.31 -6.47 25.33
CA ASP A 220 -46.39 -5.38 25.01
C ASP A 220 -46.54 -4.84 23.57
N GLY A 221 -47.39 -5.47 22.76
CA GLY A 221 -47.62 -5.06 21.37
C GLY A 221 -46.61 -5.63 20.38
N ILE A 222 -45.68 -6.47 20.84
CA ILE A 222 -44.56 -7.03 20.06
C ILE A 222 -44.90 -8.48 19.68
N ASP A 223 -44.36 -8.94 18.55
CA ASP A 223 -44.38 -10.33 18.09
C ASP A 223 -43.04 -10.95 18.52
N ASN A 224 -42.97 -11.43 19.76
CA ASN A 224 -41.71 -11.87 20.37
C ASN A 224 -41.25 -13.24 19.86
N ASP A 225 -42.08 -14.02 19.16
CA ASP A 225 -41.67 -15.27 18.50
C ASP A 225 -41.68 -15.21 16.97
N CYS A 226 -42.10 -14.07 16.41
CA CYS A 226 -42.08 -13.74 15.01
C CYS A 226 -42.94 -14.66 14.14
N ASP A 227 -44.01 -15.24 14.69
CA ASP A 227 -44.95 -16.09 13.96
C ASP A 227 -46.00 -15.30 13.15
N GLY A 228 -46.00 -13.97 13.29
CA GLY A 228 -46.89 -13.03 12.63
C GLY A 228 -48.10 -12.62 13.46
N ARG A 229 -48.10 -12.90 14.77
CA ARG A 229 -49.16 -12.55 15.72
C ARG A 229 -48.56 -11.82 16.90
N THR A 230 -49.37 -10.97 17.54
CA THR A 230 -48.92 -10.18 18.69
C THR A 230 -49.86 -10.38 19.86
N ASP A 231 -49.29 -10.41 21.07
CA ASP A 231 -50.03 -10.45 22.33
C ASP A 231 -51.14 -11.52 22.36
N CYS A 232 -52.33 -11.17 22.83
CA CYS A 232 -53.50 -12.04 22.90
C CYS A 232 -54.08 -12.48 21.55
N ARG A 233 -53.53 -12.01 20.42
CA ARG A 233 -53.84 -12.54 19.08
C ARG A 233 -52.92 -13.71 18.71
N ASP A 234 -51.84 -13.85 19.47
CA ASP A 234 -50.92 -14.98 19.43
C ASP A 234 -51.55 -16.23 20.06
N TRP A 235 -51.23 -17.40 19.48
CA TRP A 235 -51.70 -18.68 19.98
C TRP A 235 -50.90 -19.18 21.18
N ASP A 236 -49.64 -18.79 21.32
CA ASP A 236 -48.80 -19.13 22.45
C ASP A 236 -49.22 -18.37 23.72
N CYS A 237 -49.91 -17.23 23.53
CA CYS A 237 -50.59 -16.47 24.59
C CYS A 237 -51.94 -17.04 25.04
N TRP A 238 -52.40 -18.16 24.49
CA TRP A 238 -53.73 -18.72 24.78
C TRP A 238 -54.00 -18.92 26.27
N PHE A 239 -52.99 -19.33 27.04
CA PHE A 239 -53.11 -19.58 28.48
C PHE A 239 -52.66 -18.40 29.34
N ASN A 240 -52.27 -17.27 28.75
CA ASN A 240 -51.85 -16.11 29.51
C ASN A 240 -53.07 -15.43 30.17
N PRO A 241 -53.10 -15.30 31.51
CA PRO A 241 -54.23 -14.70 32.23
C PRO A 241 -54.52 -13.25 31.83
N ASP A 242 -53.53 -12.51 31.32
CA ASP A 242 -53.71 -11.11 30.88
C ASP A 242 -54.58 -11.00 29.62
N CYS A 243 -54.69 -12.08 28.85
CA CYS A 243 -55.55 -12.15 27.66
C CYS A 243 -57.02 -12.48 27.95
N TRP A 244 -57.34 -12.74 29.23
CA TRP A 244 -58.66 -13.20 29.66
C TRP A 244 -59.47 -12.09 30.33
N VAL A 245 -58.90 -10.89 30.49
CA VAL A 245 -59.61 -9.69 30.93
C VAL A 245 -60.16 -8.93 29.73
N TRP A 246 -61.41 -9.23 29.37
CA TRP A 246 -62.18 -8.38 28.47
C TRP A 246 -62.39 -7.00 29.13
N PRO A 247 -62.12 -5.88 28.43
CA PRO A 247 -62.55 -4.58 28.92
C PRO A 247 -64.09 -4.57 28.93
N GLY A 248 -64.65 -4.28 30.12
CA GLY A 248 -66.07 -3.99 30.26
C GLY A 248 -66.47 -2.69 29.57
#